data_AF-A0A6C0CD69-F1
#
_entry.id   AF-A0A6C0CD69-F1
#
_cell.length_a   1.000
_cell.length_b   1.000
_cell.length_c   1.000
_cell.angle_alpha   90.00
_cell.angle_beta   90.00
_cell.angle_gamma   90.00
#
_symmetry.space_group_name_H-M   'P 1'
#
loop_
_entity.id
_entity.type
_entity.pdbx_description
1 polymer ?
#
loop_
_entity_poly.entity_id
_entity_poly.type
_entity_poly.pdbx_seq_one_letter_code
_entity_poly.pdbx_strand_id
1 'polypeptide(L)'
;MTYLQKQAENKSKTLSKLLGVNLAEELNNASSSSPNIEIIKKMKDRAQTDNPMLRLSISNYELMCKDDNILEITATLLEVNKDKLRKVCKYLSVFKENINSSPETIKGKMKAAAMKAPILKLPYDMRKKIVAVFEGMLEKKYILRRGIPFDKLEKDTLSSNINAIDFLIESPHLISWSNLSGNPKAIQLLEEKYKEENKLSKEELASMPRNKKIDWRTLSGNPEATELIKAKYSKEMLSPEETAALPLFDKLDWRVLSSNPCAMDILKLPENRFKIDWVQLSNNYNPEAEVLLRAPENIQGTTWNPKPVWNAVKLNHDPIDLQGKTAEQDDIGYVNSKIRGWSNLSLEPAAIKLLIKRIAHEEALPADILKKIVRINKINWNFLTQNPAIFI
;
A
#
# COMPACT_ATOMS: atom_id res chain seq x y z
N MET A 1 3.83 9.27 -4.76
CA MET A 1 2.38 9.11 -4.49
C MET A 1 1.59 9.47 -5.74
N THR A 2 0.86 8.53 -6.33
CA THR A 2 0.04 8.72 -7.55
C THR A 2 -1.16 9.66 -7.30
N TYR A 3 -1.70 10.26 -8.36
CA TYR A 3 -2.89 11.14 -8.29
C TYR A 3 -4.08 10.49 -7.57
N LEU A 4 -4.30 9.19 -7.82
CA LEU A 4 -5.38 8.42 -7.18
C LEU A 4 -5.10 8.14 -5.69
N GLN A 5 -3.83 7.91 -5.29
CA GLN A 5 -3.47 7.82 -3.87
C GLN A 5 -3.74 9.15 -3.17
N LYS A 6 -3.38 10.27 -3.81
CA LYS A 6 -3.63 11.61 -3.27
C LYS A 6 -5.12 11.90 -3.13
N GLN A 7 -5.97 11.45 -4.07
CA GLN A 7 -7.42 11.57 -3.94
C GLN A 7 -8.02 10.69 -2.83
N ALA A 8 -7.58 9.43 -2.69
CA ALA A 8 -8.07 8.52 -1.65
C ALA A 8 -7.68 9.03 -0.25
N GLU A 9 -6.44 9.46 -0.08
CA GLU A 9 -5.94 10.07 1.16
C GLU A 9 -6.71 11.35 1.51
N ASN A 10 -7.00 12.20 0.52
CA ASN A 10 -7.82 13.40 0.73
C ASN A 10 -9.26 13.08 1.15
N LYS A 11 -9.86 11.99 0.62
CA LYS A 11 -11.20 11.54 1.01
C LYS A 11 -11.22 10.95 2.42
N SER A 12 -10.26 10.10 2.79
CA SER A 12 -10.09 9.59 4.15
C SER A 12 -9.93 10.73 5.17
N LYS A 13 -9.02 11.69 4.90
CA LYS A 13 -8.83 12.88 5.76
C LYS A 13 -10.11 13.70 5.92
N THR A 14 -10.87 13.86 4.84
CA THR A 14 -12.16 14.58 4.87
C THR A 14 -13.19 13.85 5.73
N LEU A 15 -13.25 12.52 5.64
CA LEU A 15 -14.18 11.70 6.42
C LEU A 15 -13.83 11.69 7.92
N SER A 16 -12.56 11.51 8.27
CA SER A 16 -12.07 11.56 9.66
C SER A 16 -12.39 12.90 10.33
N LYS A 17 -12.33 13.99 9.56
CA LYS A 17 -12.73 15.33 10.00
C LYS A 17 -14.24 15.45 10.21
N LEU A 18 -15.04 14.90 9.30
CA LEU A 18 -16.51 14.92 9.41
C LEU A 18 -17.01 14.09 10.61
N LEU A 19 -16.32 12.99 10.93
CA LEU A 19 -16.61 12.09 12.03
C LEU A 19 -15.98 12.50 13.35
N GLY A 20 -15.18 13.57 13.37
CA GLY A 20 -14.58 14.08 14.60
C GLY A 20 -13.70 13.07 15.34
N VAL A 21 -13.01 12.21 14.60
CA VAL A 21 -12.09 11.20 15.16
C VAL A 21 -10.75 11.84 15.58
N ASN A 22 -10.38 12.98 14.97
CA ASN A 22 -9.17 13.74 15.30
C ASN A 22 -9.49 15.10 15.96
N LEU A 23 -10.71 15.27 16.49
CA LEU A 23 -11.21 16.56 16.94
C LEU A 23 -10.37 17.17 18.08
N ALA A 24 -9.76 16.35 18.95
CA ALA A 24 -8.94 16.82 20.07
C ALA A 24 -7.59 17.43 19.62
N GLU A 25 -6.91 16.82 18.65
CA GLU A 25 -5.70 17.38 18.03
C GLU A 25 -6.01 18.57 17.12
N GLU A 26 -7.13 18.53 16.40
CA GLU A 26 -7.56 19.65 15.55
C GLU A 26 -8.06 20.85 16.37
N LEU A 27 -8.67 20.66 17.55
CA LEU A 27 -9.11 21.75 18.43
C LEU A 27 -7.93 22.60 18.95
N ASN A 28 -6.76 21.99 19.13
CA ASN A 28 -5.52 22.70 19.46
C ASN A 28 -4.95 23.49 18.26
N ASN A 29 -5.39 23.19 17.04
CA ASN A 29 -4.99 23.85 15.79
C ASN A 29 -6.16 24.56 15.05
N ALA A 30 -7.34 24.69 15.67
CA ALA A 30 -8.60 25.05 14.99
C ALA A 30 -8.78 26.56 14.80
N SER A 31 -8.08 27.14 13.82
CA SER A 31 -8.40 28.45 13.25
C SER A 31 -9.35 28.37 12.04
N SER A 32 -9.69 27.17 11.53
CA SER A 32 -10.27 27.02 10.16
C SER A 32 -11.73 26.52 10.06
N SER A 33 -12.34 25.94 11.10
CA SER A 33 -13.70 25.35 11.03
C SER A 33 -14.79 26.06 11.87
N SER A 34 -14.41 26.78 12.93
CA SER A 34 -15.33 27.65 13.67
C SER A 34 -15.56 28.95 12.87
N PRO A 35 -16.79 29.51 12.83
CA PRO A 35 -17.01 30.85 12.31
C PRO A 35 -16.07 31.83 13.02
N ASN A 36 -15.41 32.69 12.22
CA ASN A 36 -14.45 33.65 12.74
C ASN A 36 -15.19 34.62 13.69
N ILE A 37 -14.66 34.80 14.89
CA ILE A 37 -15.25 35.69 15.90
C ILE A 37 -15.37 37.13 15.39
N GLU A 38 -14.43 37.55 14.56
CA GLU A 38 -14.41 38.88 13.93
C GLU A 38 -15.59 39.06 12.97
N ILE A 39 -15.97 38.02 12.23
CA ILE A 39 -17.12 38.05 11.33
C ILE A 39 -18.42 38.12 12.14
N ILE A 40 -18.53 37.33 13.21
CA ILE A 40 -19.68 37.39 14.12
C ILE A 40 -19.82 38.79 14.71
N LYS A 41 -18.71 39.40 15.14
CA LYS A 41 -18.67 40.77 15.66
C LYS A 41 -19.16 41.76 14.61
N LYS A 42 -18.59 41.77 13.40
CA LYS A 42 -19.00 42.70 12.34
C LYS A 42 -20.47 42.54 11.93
N MET A 43 -20.98 41.31 11.86
CA MET A 43 -22.40 41.07 11.59
C MET A 43 -23.30 41.58 12.73
N LYS A 44 -22.89 41.38 13.97
CA LYS A 44 -23.62 41.90 15.14
C LYS A 44 -23.64 43.44 15.13
N ASP A 45 -22.49 44.06 14.89
CA ASP A 45 -22.34 45.52 14.84
C ASP A 45 -23.26 46.12 13.76
N ARG A 46 -23.34 45.52 12.56
CA ARG A 46 -24.29 45.96 11.52
C ARG A 46 -25.76 45.70 11.87
N ALA A 47 -26.07 44.69 12.69
CA ALA A 47 -27.45 44.42 13.09
C ALA A 47 -27.96 45.41 14.15
N GLN A 48 -27.04 45.90 14.98
CA GLN A 48 -27.32 46.75 16.14
C GLN A 48 -26.93 48.21 15.94
N THR A 49 -26.38 48.60 14.79
CA THR A 49 -26.04 49.99 14.50
C THR A 49 -27.29 50.86 14.41
N ASP A 50 -27.20 52.06 14.98
CA ASP A 50 -28.24 53.09 14.88
C ASP A 50 -28.26 53.79 13.51
N ASN A 51 -27.23 53.59 12.67
CA ASN A 51 -27.18 54.16 11.34
C ASN A 51 -28.07 53.37 10.36
N PRO A 52 -29.21 53.92 9.91
CA PRO A 52 -30.16 53.17 9.07
C PRO A 52 -29.58 52.73 7.73
N MET A 53 -28.60 53.48 7.18
CA MET A 53 -27.95 53.16 5.89
C MET A 53 -26.99 51.98 5.98
N LEU A 54 -26.50 51.68 7.20
CA LEU A 54 -25.53 50.61 7.45
C LEU A 54 -26.17 49.42 8.19
N ARG A 55 -27.44 49.53 8.57
CA ARG A 55 -28.13 48.52 9.35
C ARG A 55 -28.55 47.34 8.47
N LEU A 56 -28.13 46.15 8.87
CA LEU A 56 -28.55 44.90 8.23
C LEU A 56 -29.56 44.18 9.13
N SER A 57 -30.78 43.99 8.60
CA SER A 57 -31.81 43.21 9.29
C SER A 57 -31.51 41.71 9.25
N ILE A 58 -32.20 40.95 10.11
CA ILE A 58 -32.15 39.49 10.06
C ILE A 58 -32.54 38.95 8.68
N SER A 59 -33.55 39.55 8.04
CA SER A 59 -33.99 39.17 6.70
C SER A 59 -32.91 39.42 5.64
N ASN A 60 -32.06 40.44 5.81
CA ASN A 60 -30.92 40.66 4.92
C ASN A 60 -29.89 39.54 5.06
N TYR A 61 -29.60 39.07 6.29
CA TYR A 61 -28.69 37.93 6.49
C TYR A 61 -29.28 36.61 5.99
N GLU A 62 -30.60 36.44 6.03
CA GLU A 62 -31.27 35.30 5.39
C GLU A 62 -31.10 35.32 3.89
N LEU A 63 -31.28 36.48 3.26
CA LEU A 63 -31.11 36.65 1.83
C LEU A 63 -29.65 36.44 1.42
N MET A 64 -28.70 37.00 2.18
CA MET A 64 -27.27 36.78 2.01
C MET A 64 -26.91 35.28 1.99
N CYS A 65 -27.55 34.48 2.82
CA CYS A 65 -27.29 33.04 2.87
C CYS A 65 -27.99 32.21 1.78
N LYS A 66 -28.86 32.84 0.97
CA LYS A 66 -29.60 32.20 -0.12
C LYS A 66 -29.11 32.62 -1.51
N ASP A 67 -28.47 33.79 -1.62
CA ASP A 67 -28.02 34.37 -2.88
C ASP A 67 -26.52 34.69 -2.84
N ASP A 68 -25.76 34.13 -3.80
CA ASP A 68 -24.31 34.24 -3.82
C ASP A 68 -23.79 35.64 -4.19
N ASN A 69 -24.57 36.39 -4.98
CA ASN A 69 -24.25 37.78 -5.31
C ASN A 69 -24.45 38.66 -4.08
N ILE A 70 -25.53 38.44 -3.34
CA ILE A 70 -25.77 39.15 -2.06
C ILE A 70 -24.70 38.78 -1.03
N LEU A 71 -24.25 37.53 -1.01
CA LEU A 71 -23.13 37.09 -0.16
C LEU A 71 -21.82 37.83 -0.50
N GLU A 72 -21.50 37.98 -1.79
CA GLU A 72 -20.34 38.76 -2.25
C GLU A 72 -20.44 40.23 -1.80
N ILE A 73 -21.58 40.88 -2.08
CA ILE A 73 -21.84 42.28 -1.71
C ILE A 73 -21.71 42.46 -0.20
N THR A 74 -22.27 41.53 0.58
CA THR A 74 -22.21 41.60 2.06
C THR A 74 -20.79 41.35 2.57
N ALA A 75 -20.02 40.47 1.93
CA ALA A 75 -18.62 40.25 2.27
C ALA A 75 -17.78 41.51 2.04
N THR A 76 -18.01 42.21 0.93
CA THR A 76 -17.39 43.51 0.65
C THR A 76 -17.80 44.57 1.68
N LEU A 77 -19.09 44.71 1.98
CA LEU A 77 -19.62 45.70 2.93
C LEU A 77 -19.14 45.49 4.38
N LEU A 78 -18.90 44.24 4.75
CA LEU A 78 -18.33 43.87 6.05
C LEU A 78 -16.80 43.87 6.03
N GLU A 79 -16.16 44.00 4.87
CA GLU A 79 -14.71 43.85 4.69
C GLU A 79 -14.21 42.53 5.27
N VAL A 80 -14.83 41.43 4.86
CA VAL A 80 -14.48 40.07 5.30
C VAL A 80 -14.32 39.16 4.10
N ASN A 81 -13.57 38.07 4.26
CA ASN A 81 -13.46 37.07 3.22
C ASN A 81 -14.81 36.33 3.01
N LYS A 82 -15.28 36.27 1.76
CA LYS A 82 -16.54 35.64 1.35
C LYS A 82 -16.69 34.21 1.86
N ASP A 83 -15.67 33.36 1.71
CA ASP A 83 -15.73 31.95 2.12
C ASP A 83 -15.80 31.80 3.63
N LYS A 84 -15.16 32.70 4.38
CA LYS A 84 -15.29 32.75 5.84
C LYS A 84 -16.69 33.22 6.26
N LEU A 85 -17.30 34.18 5.56
CA LEU A 85 -18.67 34.63 5.80
C LEU A 85 -19.70 33.53 5.48
N ARG A 86 -19.52 32.82 4.35
CA ARG A 86 -20.37 31.69 3.93
C ARG A 86 -20.51 30.60 5.01
N LYS A 87 -19.47 30.39 5.81
CA LYS A 87 -19.51 29.41 6.92
C LYS A 87 -20.52 29.78 8.01
N VAL A 88 -20.82 31.07 8.21
CA VAL A 88 -21.81 31.53 9.20
C VAL A 88 -23.22 31.08 8.81
N CYS A 89 -23.52 30.96 7.52
CA CYS A 89 -24.84 30.56 7.02
C CYS A 89 -25.32 29.20 7.55
N LYS A 90 -24.38 28.27 7.82
CA LYS A 90 -24.70 26.97 8.44
C LYS A 90 -25.26 27.08 9.86
N TYR A 91 -24.99 28.19 10.53
CA TYR A 91 -25.39 28.46 11.91
C TYR A 91 -26.23 29.73 12.03
N LEU A 92 -26.87 30.14 10.93
CA LEU A 92 -27.63 31.39 10.89
C LEU A 92 -28.79 31.38 11.91
N SER A 93 -29.45 30.24 12.14
CA SER A 93 -30.46 30.11 13.20
C SER A 93 -29.90 30.45 14.58
N VAL A 94 -28.74 29.88 14.92
CA VAL A 94 -28.03 30.17 16.19
C VAL A 94 -27.66 31.64 16.28
N PHE A 95 -27.19 32.26 15.19
CA PHE A 95 -26.88 33.69 15.17
C PHE A 95 -28.12 34.54 15.48
N LYS A 96 -29.24 34.27 14.82
CA LYS A 96 -30.51 35.00 14.99
C LYS A 96 -31.05 34.92 16.41
N GLU A 97 -31.15 33.71 16.95
CA GLU A 97 -31.68 33.46 18.29
C GLU A 97 -30.82 34.09 19.39
N ASN A 98 -29.56 34.39 19.10
CA ASN A 98 -28.58 34.84 20.08
C ASN A 98 -27.95 36.20 19.73
N ILE A 99 -28.54 36.97 18.83
CA ILE A 99 -27.93 38.21 18.31
C ILE A 99 -27.61 39.25 19.39
N ASN A 100 -28.37 39.23 20.48
CA ASN A 100 -28.17 40.11 21.63
C ASN A 100 -27.08 39.63 22.60
N SER A 101 -26.57 38.40 22.44
CA SER A 101 -25.48 37.84 23.25
C SER A 101 -24.11 38.37 22.80
N SER A 102 -23.06 38.17 23.59
CA SER A 102 -21.70 38.52 23.17
C SER A 102 -21.23 37.68 21.96
N PRO A 103 -20.36 38.20 21.09
CA PRO A 103 -19.80 37.42 19.98
C PRO A 103 -19.16 36.09 20.43
N GLU A 104 -18.53 36.06 21.60
CA GLU A 104 -17.95 34.87 22.23
C GLU A 104 -19.04 33.84 22.56
N THR A 105 -20.15 34.31 23.13
CA THR A 105 -21.30 33.46 23.48
C THR A 105 -21.94 32.87 22.23
N ILE A 106 -22.14 33.70 21.19
CA ILE A 106 -22.68 33.26 19.90
C ILE A 106 -21.74 32.21 19.29
N LYS A 107 -20.43 32.47 19.26
CA LYS A 107 -19.42 31.52 18.78
C LYS A 107 -19.45 30.19 19.55
N GLY A 108 -19.57 30.26 20.87
CA GLY A 108 -19.71 29.07 21.73
C GLY A 108 -20.94 28.24 21.40
N LYS A 109 -22.10 28.89 21.22
CA LYS A 109 -23.34 28.21 20.82
C LYS A 109 -23.28 27.65 19.40
N MET A 110 -22.62 28.34 18.46
CA MET A 110 -22.38 27.82 17.10
C MET A 110 -21.49 26.56 17.13
N LYS A 111 -20.43 26.56 17.95
CA LYS A 111 -19.59 25.37 18.16
C LYS A 111 -20.40 24.21 18.74
N ALA A 112 -21.23 24.47 19.75
CA ALA A 112 -22.10 23.46 20.33
C ALA A 112 -23.13 22.91 19.31
N ALA A 113 -23.69 23.76 18.45
CA ALA A 113 -24.60 23.34 17.38
C ALA A 113 -23.89 22.48 16.31
N ALA A 114 -22.63 22.79 15.97
CA ALA A 114 -21.81 21.96 15.08
C ALA A 114 -21.62 20.54 15.63
N MET A 115 -21.44 20.43 16.95
CA MET A 115 -21.30 19.15 17.66
C MET A 115 -22.61 18.34 17.76
N LYS A 116 -23.78 18.93 17.46
CA LYS A 116 -25.08 18.24 17.46
C LYS A 116 -25.38 17.44 16.18
N ALA A 117 -24.48 17.44 15.19
CA ALA A 117 -24.64 16.63 13.98
C ALA A 117 -24.89 15.14 14.37
N PRO A 118 -25.90 14.46 13.80
CA PRO A 118 -26.29 13.11 14.22
C PRO A 118 -25.11 12.12 14.29
N ILE A 119 -24.16 12.25 13.36
CA ILE A 119 -22.99 11.37 13.26
C ILE A 119 -21.96 11.57 14.38
N LEU A 120 -21.88 12.78 14.96
CA LEU A 120 -21.02 13.09 16.10
C LEU A 120 -21.61 12.63 17.44
N LYS A 121 -22.89 12.23 17.47
CA LYS A 121 -23.51 11.61 18.65
C LYS A 121 -23.05 10.17 18.87
N LEU A 122 -22.44 9.54 17.86
CA LEU A 122 -21.87 8.21 18.00
C LEU A 122 -20.64 8.25 18.93
N PRO A 123 -20.50 7.26 19.83
CA PRO A 123 -19.26 6.98 20.55
C PRO A 123 -18.02 7.00 19.67
N TYR A 124 -16.91 7.46 20.25
CA TYR A 124 -15.64 7.65 19.54
C TYR A 124 -15.16 6.39 18.82
N ASP A 125 -15.25 5.25 19.50
CA ASP A 125 -14.88 3.93 18.98
C ASP A 125 -15.73 3.54 17.77
N MET A 126 -17.03 3.83 17.78
CA MET A 126 -17.91 3.60 16.63
C MET A 126 -17.57 4.53 15.46
N ARG A 127 -17.27 5.81 15.73
CA ARG A 127 -16.82 6.75 14.68
C ARG A 127 -15.47 6.30 14.07
N LYS A 128 -14.55 5.80 14.89
CA LYS A 128 -13.27 5.22 14.44
C LYS A 128 -13.47 3.98 13.57
N LYS A 129 -14.39 3.08 13.96
CA LYS A 129 -14.77 1.91 13.15
C LYS A 129 -15.36 2.31 11.80
N ILE A 130 -16.22 3.34 11.76
CA ILE A 130 -16.78 3.85 10.50
C ILE A 130 -15.68 4.38 9.57
N VAL A 131 -14.71 5.16 10.08
CA VAL A 131 -13.55 5.60 9.29
C VAL A 131 -12.83 4.40 8.68
N ALA A 132 -12.50 3.40 9.49
CA ALA A 132 -11.78 2.21 9.03
C ALA A 132 -12.53 1.43 7.94
N VAL A 133 -13.86 1.27 8.07
CA VAL A 133 -14.70 0.62 7.05
C VAL A 133 -14.66 1.40 5.74
N PHE A 134 -14.83 2.72 5.78
CA PHE A 134 -14.81 3.55 4.58
C PHE A 134 -13.42 3.64 3.95
N GLU A 135 -12.35 3.60 4.74
CA GLU A 135 -10.97 3.50 4.22
C GLU A 135 -10.79 2.22 3.42
N GLY A 136 -11.25 1.07 3.93
CA GLY A 136 -11.24 -0.18 3.17
C GLY A 136 -12.10 -0.14 1.90
N MET A 137 -13.18 0.63 1.87
CA MET A 137 -13.98 0.85 0.65
C MET A 137 -13.33 1.82 -0.35
N LEU A 138 -12.42 2.68 0.11
CA LEU A 138 -11.71 3.68 -0.69
C LEU A 138 -10.34 3.19 -1.18
N GLU A 139 -9.87 2.04 -0.69
CA GLU A 139 -8.72 1.36 -1.25
C GLU A 139 -8.96 1.08 -2.74
N LYS A 140 -7.95 1.42 -3.53
CA LYS A 140 -8.02 1.42 -4.99
C LYS A 140 -8.36 0.03 -5.48
N LYS A 141 -9.60 -0.17 -5.93
CA LYS A 141 -9.94 -1.33 -6.77
C LYS A 141 -9.09 -1.27 -8.04
N TYR A 142 -8.04 -2.07 -8.11
CA TYR A 142 -7.32 -2.28 -9.36
C TYR A 142 -8.21 -3.08 -10.30
N ILE A 143 -8.89 -2.38 -11.20
CA ILE A 143 -9.76 -3.00 -12.20
C ILE A 143 -8.98 -3.35 -13.46
N LEU A 144 -9.31 -4.50 -14.06
CA LEU A 144 -8.78 -4.88 -15.37
C LEU A 144 -9.17 -3.81 -16.41
N ARG A 145 -8.21 -3.32 -17.19
CA ARG A 145 -8.48 -2.27 -18.18
C ARG A 145 -9.42 -2.79 -19.26
N ARG A 146 -10.37 -1.94 -19.67
CA ARG A 146 -11.28 -2.22 -20.78
C ARG A 146 -10.48 -2.62 -22.03
N GLY A 147 -10.87 -3.72 -22.67
CA GLY A 147 -10.22 -4.26 -23.87
C GLY A 147 -9.21 -5.38 -23.60
N ILE A 148 -8.89 -5.68 -22.34
CA ILE A 148 -8.11 -6.88 -21.99
C ILE A 148 -9.08 -8.06 -21.80
N PRO A 149 -9.00 -9.11 -22.65
CA PRO A 149 -9.88 -10.27 -22.56
C PRO A 149 -9.46 -11.16 -21.37
N PHE A 150 -10.40 -11.46 -20.47
CA PHE A 150 -10.15 -12.18 -19.22
C PHE A 150 -9.68 -13.63 -19.45
N ASP A 151 -10.13 -14.26 -20.52
CA ASP A 151 -9.83 -15.64 -20.92
C ASP A 151 -8.38 -15.83 -21.37
N LYS A 152 -7.67 -14.72 -21.67
CA LYS A 152 -6.24 -14.75 -22.02
C LYS A 152 -5.32 -14.51 -20.83
N LEU A 153 -5.86 -14.24 -19.64
CA LEU A 153 -5.06 -14.06 -18.44
C LEU A 153 -4.58 -15.41 -17.91
N GLU A 154 -3.27 -15.53 -17.72
CA GLU A 154 -2.65 -16.70 -17.12
C GLU A 154 -2.82 -16.62 -15.59
N LYS A 155 -3.32 -17.70 -14.97
CA LYS A 155 -3.78 -17.71 -13.57
C LYS A 155 -2.64 -17.61 -12.56
N ASP A 156 -1.53 -18.26 -12.84
CA ASP A 156 -0.38 -18.33 -11.94
C ASP A 156 0.26 -16.94 -11.78
N THR A 157 0.55 -16.28 -12.90
CA THR A 157 1.10 -14.92 -12.96
C THR A 157 0.13 -13.86 -12.44
N LEU A 158 -1.18 -14.04 -12.66
CA LEU A 158 -2.20 -13.17 -12.09
C LEU A 158 -2.21 -13.26 -10.55
N SER A 159 -2.09 -14.47 -10.00
CA SER A 159 -2.13 -14.70 -8.55
C SER A 159 -0.89 -14.15 -7.83
N SER A 160 0.27 -14.16 -8.47
CA SER A 160 1.48 -13.52 -7.92
C SER A 160 1.50 -12.00 -8.06
N ASN A 161 0.58 -11.40 -8.82
CA ASN A 161 0.55 -9.96 -9.03
C ASN A 161 -0.09 -9.25 -7.81
N ILE A 162 0.71 -8.47 -7.09
CA ILE A 162 0.26 -7.72 -5.90
C ILE A 162 -0.88 -6.73 -6.18
N ASN A 163 -1.05 -6.28 -7.43
CA ASN A 163 -2.12 -5.35 -7.82
C ASN A 163 -3.37 -6.09 -8.35
N ALA A 164 -3.36 -7.42 -8.45
CA ALA A 164 -4.51 -8.19 -8.94
C ALA A 164 -5.47 -8.64 -7.83
N ILE A 165 -5.17 -8.36 -6.56
CA ILE A 165 -5.93 -8.88 -5.41
C ILE A 165 -7.42 -8.52 -5.50
N ASP A 166 -7.76 -7.25 -5.76
CA ASP A 166 -9.16 -6.83 -5.85
C ASP A 166 -9.91 -7.55 -6.98
N PHE A 167 -9.26 -7.74 -8.12
CA PHE A 167 -9.81 -8.48 -9.24
C PHE A 167 -10.00 -9.96 -8.90
N LEU A 168 -9.06 -10.57 -8.17
CA LEU A 168 -9.12 -11.97 -7.75
C LEU A 168 -10.21 -12.21 -6.70
N ILE A 169 -10.49 -11.24 -5.81
CA ILE A 169 -11.62 -11.28 -4.88
C ILE A 169 -12.94 -11.36 -5.66
N GLU A 170 -13.09 -10.60 -6.73
CA GLU A 170 -14.28 -10.61 -7.59
C GLU A 170 -14.32 -11.85 -8.53
N SER A 171 -13.20 -12.56 -8.72
CA SER A 171 -13.06 -13.71 -9.62
C SER A 171 -12.25 -14.87 -9.00
N PRO A 172 -12.73 -15.50 -7.91
CA PRO A 172 -11.96 -16.46 -7.12
C PRO A 172 -11.58 -17.75 -7.88
N HIS A 173 -12.31 -18.09 -8.96
CA HIS A 173 -12.03 -19.24 -9.81
C HIS A 173 -10.73 -19.11 -10.63
N LEU A 174 -10.17 -17.89 -10.72
CA LEU A 174 -8.89 -17.59 -11.35
C LEU A 174 -7.70 -17.70 -10.38
N ILE A 175 -7.96 -17.84 -9.07
CA ILE A 175 -6.91 -17.94 -8.06
C ILE A 175 -6.16 -19.27 -8.21
N SER A 176 -4.85 -19.15 -8.36
CA SER A 176 -3.86 -20.21 -8.19
C SER A 176 -3.25 -20.04 -6.80
N TRP A 177 -3.74 -20.81 -5.83
CA TRP A 177 -3.41 -20.63 -4.40
C TRP A 177 -1.92 -20.84 -4.11
N SER A 178 -1.26 -21.73 -4.85
CA SER A 178 0.19 -21.93 -4.77
C SER A 178 0.98 -20.67 -5.09
N ASN A 179 0.57 -19.95 -6.15
CA ASN A 179 1.22 -18.71 -6.59
C ASN A 179 0.78 -17.49 -5.78
N LEU A 180 -0.44 -17.51 -5.25
CA LEU A 180 -0.95 -16.50 -4.32
C LEU A 180 -0.20 -16.54 -2.98
N SER A 181 0.32 -17.70 -2.57
CA SER A 181 0.99 -17.90 -1.27
C SER A 181 2.21 -16.99 -1.07
N GLY A 182 2.92 -16.66 -2.15
CA GLY A 182 4.04 -15.72 -2.13
C GLY A 182 3.64 -14.24 -2.29
N ASN A 183 2.36 -13.94 -2.44
CA ASN A 183 1.89 -12.58 -2.68
C ASN A 183 1.73 -11.82 -1.35
N PRO A 184 2.54 -10.78 -1.07
CA PRO A 184 2.50 -10.06 0.20
C PRO A 184 1.19 -9.28 0.43
N LYS A 185 0.41 -9.02 -0.61
CA LYS A 185 -0.90 -8.33 -0.48
C LYS A 185 -2.09 -9.27 -0.37
N ALA A 186 -1.86 -10.59 -0.41
CA ALA A 186 -2.93 -11.59 -0.38
C ALA A 186 -3.21 -12.16 1.03
N ILE A 187 -2.64 -11.58 2.09
CA ILE A 187 -2.65 -12.19 3.43
C ILE A 187 -4.06 -12.51 3.92
N GLN A 188 -5.03 -11.61 3.73
CA GLN A 188 -6.42 -11.86 4.13
C GLN A 188 -7.02 -13.08 3.42
N LEU A 189 -6.82 -13.22 2.11
CA LEU A 189 -7.29 -14.38 1.34
C LEU A 189 -6.62 -15.67 1.81
N LEU A 190 -5.33 -15.61 2.12
CA LEU A 190 -4.55 -16.75 2.62
C LEU A 190 -5.00 -17.17 4.03
N GLU A 191 -5.38 -16.22 4.88
CA GLU A 191 -5.94 -16.51 6.21
C GLU A 191 -7.29 -17.21 6.14
N GLU A 192 -8.18 -16.73 5.28
CA GLU A 192 -9.48 -17.36 5.04
C GLU A 192 -9.28 -18.78 4.49
N LYS A 193 -8.40 -18.92 3.50
CA LYS A 193 -8.05 -20.22 2.93
C LYS A 193 -7.45 -21.18 3.95
N TYR A 194 -6.58 -20.70 4.84
CA TYR A 194 -6.01 -21.54 5.89
C TYR A 194 -7.07 -22.04 6.87
N LYS A 195 -8.06 -21.19 7.21
CA LYS A 195 -9.22 -21.61 8.03
C LYS A 195 -10.08 -22.66 7.33
N GLU A 196 -10.24 -22.56 6.01
CA GLU A 196 -10.93 -23.58 5.21
C GLU A 196 -10.17 -24.90 5.19
N GLU A 197 -8.88 -24.88 4.87
CA GLU A 197 -8.03 -26.07 4.82
C GLU A 197 -7.96 -26.79 6.17
N ASN A 198 -7.98 -26.04 7.29
CA ASN A 198 -8.02 -26.62 8.63
C ASN A 198 -9.33 -27.34 8.99
N LYS A 199 -10.39 -27.16 8.21
CA LYS A 199 -11.65 -27.91 8.39
C LYS A 199 -11.65 -29.24 7.62
N LEU A 200 -10.72 -29.43 6.70
CA LEU A 200 -10.60 -30.64 5.90
C LEU A 200 -9.84 -31.72 6.67
N SER A 201 -10.14 -32.98 6.37
CA SER A 201 -9.31 -34.12 6.77
C SER A 201 -7.94 -34.07 6.08
N LYS A 202 -6.97 -34.81 6.63
CA LYS A 202 -5.62 -34.91 6.06
C LYS A 202 -5.67 -35.50 4.64
N GLU A 203 -6.54 -36.48 4.43
CA GLU A 203 -6.73 -37.20 3.17
C GLU A 203 -7.35 -36.27 2.11
N GLU A 204 -8.39 -35.51 2.47
CA GLU A 204 -8.99 -34.51 1.58
C GLU A 204 -7.95 -33.49 1.14
N LEU A 205 -7.21 -32.90 2.09
CA LEU A 205 -6.19 -31.91 1.78
C LEU A 205 -5.04 -32.47 0.92
N ALA A 206 -4.61 -33.71 1.19
CA ALA A 206 -3.58 -34.37 0.42
C ALA A 206 -4.00 -34.66 -1.03
N SER A 207 -5.29 -34.95 -1.24
CA SER A 207 -5.85 -35.22 -2.57
C SER A 207 -6.04 -33.96 -3.44
N MET A 208 -5.98 -32.77 -2.86
CA MET A 208 -6.20 -31.51 -3.57
C MET A 208 -5.07 -31.20 -4.56
N PRO A 209 -5.39 -30.70 -5.77
CA PRO A 209 -4.39 -30.17 -6.69
C PRO A 209 -3.57 -29.03 -6.06
N ARG A 210 -2.27 -28.95 -6.36
CA ARG A 210 -1.36 -27.95 -5.75
C ARG A 210 -1.83 -26.51 -5.91
N ASN A 211 -2.38 -26.15 -7.07
CA ASN A 211 -2.92 -24.81 -7.32
C ASN A 211 -4.22 -24.50 -6.56
N LYS A 212 -4.78 -25.47 -5.83
CA LYS A 212 -5.99 -25.33 -5.01
C LYS A 212 -5.72 -25.27 -3.50
N LYS A 213 -4.46 -25.38 -3.09
CA LYS A 213 -4.02 -25.31 -1.70
C LYS A 213 -2.90 -24.30 -1.49
N ILE A 214 -2.74 -23.87 -0.24
CA ILE A 214 -1.62 -23.02 0.19
C ILE A 214 -0.30 -23.76 -0.02
N ASP A 215 0.63 -23.12 -0.71
CA ASP A 215 2.01 -23.59 -0.84
C ASP A 215 2.80 -23.06 0.36
N TRP A 216 2.95 -23.89 1.39
CA TRP A 216 3.67 -23.53 2.61
C TRP A 216 5.15 -23.28 2.37
N ARG A 217 5.73 -23.91 1.34
CA ARG A 217 7.10 -23.62 0.92
C ARG A 217 7.21 -22.19 0.41
N THR A 218 6.31 -21.77 -0.47
CA THR A 218 6.34 -20.39 -0.99
C THR A 218 5.94 -19.37 0.09
N LEU A 219 4.93 -19.67 0.91
CA LEU A 219 4.46 -18.79 1.99
C LEU A 219 5.53 -18.56 3.06
N SER A 220 6.40 -19.54 3.32
CA SER A 220 7.49 -19.43 4.31
C SER A 220 8.43 -18.25 4.04
N GLY A 221 8.60 -17.86 2.78
CA GLY A 221 9.39 -16.69 2.37
C GLY A 221 8.62 -15.37 2.33
N ASN A 222 7.32 -15.36 2.63
CA ASN A 222 6.48 -14.17 2.56
C ASN A 222 6.59 -13.36 3.89
N PRO A 223 7.18 -12.15 3.89
CA PRO A 223 7.39 -11.37 5.11
C PRO A 223 6.09 -10.86 5.73
N GLU A 224 5.02 -10.71 4.94
CA GLU A 224 3.71 -10.25 5.41
C GLU A 224 2.88 -11.40 6.02
N ALA A 225 3.32 -12.66 5.89
CA ALA A 225 2.59 -13.85 6.37
C ALA A 225 2.99 -14.29 7.79
N THR A 226 3.57 -13.40 8.61
CA THR A 226 4.17 -13.74 9.91
C THR A 226 3.22 -14.51 10.84
N GLU A 227 1.97 -14.07 10.95
CA GLU A 227 0.98 -14.73 11.84
C GLU A 227 0.55 -16.11 11.32
N LEU A 228 0.42 -16.30 10.00
CA LEU A 228 0.15 -17.60 9.40
C LEU A 228 1.31 -18.57 9.59
N ILE A 229 2.55 -18.09 9.42
CA ILE A 229 3.77 -18.87 9.65
C ILE A 229 3.85 -19.30 11.13
N LYS A 230 3.58 -18.39 12.08
CA LYS A 230 3.52 -18.71 13.52
C LYS A 230 2.46 -19.77 13.82
N ALA A 231 1.25 -19.60 13.29
CA ALA A 231 0.16 -20.56 13.50
C ALA A 231 0.48 -21.95 12.93
N LYS A 232 1.10 -22.00 11.74
CA LYS A 232 1.55 -23.25 11.13
C LYS A 232 2.67 -23.90 11.93
N TYR A 233 3.67 -23.12 12.34
CA TYR A 233 4.77 -23.58 13.18
C TYR A 233 4.25 -24.22 14.48
N SER A 234 3.33 -23.57 15.20
CA SER A 234 2.73 -24.13 16.41
C SER A 234 2.02 -25.47 16.15
N LYS A 235 1.33 -25.62 15.01
CA LYS A 235 0.68 -26.88 14.62
C LYS A 235 1.70 -27.98 14.30
N GLU A 236 2.76 -27.64 13.59
CA GLU A 236 3.85 -28.57 13.27
C GLU A 236 4.58 -29.06 14.54
N MET A 237 4.75 -28.19 15.54
CA MET A 237 5.39 -28.57 16.81
C MET A 237 4.53 -29.49 17.67
N LEU A 238 3.20 -29.49 17.51
CA LEU A 238 2.32 -30.43 18.20
C LEU A 238 2.43 -31.87 17.68
N SER A 239 2.93 -32.05 16.45
CA SER A 239 3.04 -33.35 15.78
C SER A 239 4.27 -33.42 14.85
N PRO A 240 5.50 -33.39 15.39
CA PRO A 240 6.73 -33.32 14.59
C PRO A 240 6.93 -34.53 13.66
N GLU A 241 6.56 -35.73 14.11
CA GLU A 241 6.70 -36.98 13.34
C GLU A 241 5.76 -36.98 12.12
N GLU A 242 4.52 -36.55 12.32
CA GLU A 242 3.55 -36.41 11.23
C GLU A 242 3.99 -35.34 10.23
N THR A 243 4.53 -34.22 10.74
CA THR A 243 5.06 -33.13 9.92
C THR A 243 6.27 -33.57 9.09
N ALA A 244 7.14 -34.41 9.65
CA ALA A 244 8.32 -34.91 8.95
C ALA A 244 7.92 -35.70 7.68
N ALA A 245 6.83 -36.46 7.76
CA ALA A 245 6.29 -37.25 6.65
C ALA A 245 5.57 -36.41 5.56
N LEU A 246 5.22 -35.15 5.84
CA LEU A 246 4.57 -34.29 4.86
C LEU A 246 5.53 -33.86 3.72
N PRO A 247 5.01 -33.71 2.49
CA PRO A 247 5.79 -33.16 1.39
C PRO A 247 6.13 -31.68 1.64
N LEU A 248 7.22 -31.19 1.07
CA LEU A 248 7.69 -29.80 1.25
C LEU A 248 6.63 -28.73 0.95
N PHE A 249 5.71 -29.02 0.03
CA PHE A 249 4.62 -28.10 -0.32
C PHE A 249 3.64 -27.87 0.86
N ASP A 250 3.50 -28.85 1.76
CA ASP A 250 2.50 -28.86 2.82
C ASP A 250 3.07 -28.51 4.21
N LYS A 251 4.36 -28.17 4.30
CA LYS A 251 5.05 -27.79 5.55
C LYS A 251 5.95 -26.57 5.37
N LEU A 252 6.36 -25.96 6.47
CA LEU A 252 7.29 -24.83 6.43
C LEU A 252 8.63 -25.24 5.79
N ASP A 253 9.06 -24.46 4.79
CA ASP A 253 10.37 -24.65 4.15
C ASP A 253 11.41 -23.80 4.88
N TRP A 254 12.18 -24.45 5.75
CA TRP A 254 13.18 -23.82 6.59
C TRP A 254 14.28 -23.11 5.81
N ARG A 255 14.55 -23.51 4.56
CA ARG A 255 15.53 -22.81 3.73
C ARG A 255 15.08 -21.38 3.45
N VAL A 256 13.88 -21.21 2.91
CA VAL A 256 13.36 -19.87 2.58
C VAL A 256 12.87 -19.11 3.82
N LEU A 257 12.40 -19.82 4.86
CA LEU A 257 12.09 -19.23 6.15
C LEU A 257 13.33 -18.60 6.79
N SER A 258 14.51 -19.21 6.66
CA SER A 258 15.76 -18.68 7.19
C SER A 258 16.16 -17.35 6.55
N SER A 259 15.78 -17.12 5.28
CA SER A 259 15.94 -15.82 4.61
C SER A 259 14.81 -14.81 4.88
N ASN A 260 13.73 -15.22 5.57
CA ASN A 260 12.59 -14.35 5.84
C ASN A 260 12.91 -13.41 7.02
N PRO A 261 12.97 -12.09 6.80
CA PRO A 261 13.33 -11.11 7.83
C PRO A 261 12.31 -11.01 8.96
N CYS A 262 11.05 -11.36 8.72
CA CYS A 262 9.99 -11.29 9.72
C CYS A 262 9.86 -12.60 10.52
N ALA A 263 10.64 -13.64 10.20
CA ALA A 263 10.58 -14.95 10.85
C ALA A 263 11.52 -15.09 12.05
N MET A 264 12.24 -14.04 12.47
CA MET A 264 13.24 -14.13 13.53
C MET A 264 12.69 -14.63 14.87
N ASP A 265 11.42 -14.38 15.18
CA ASP A 265 10.74 -14.91 16.37
C ASP A 265 10.73 -16.45 16.44
N ILE A 266 10.71 -17.12 15.28
CA ILE A 266 10.78 -18.58 15.19
C ILE A 266 12.23 -19.04 15.10
N LEU A 267 13.05 -18.35 14.30
CA LEU A 267 14.44 -18.74 14.03
C LEU A 267 15.34 -18.65 15.27
N LYS A 268 15.09 -17.71 16.18
CA LYS A 268 15.91 -17.53 17.39
C LYS A 268 15.62 -18.55 18.50
N LEU A 269 14.59 -19.36 18.36
CA LEU A 269 14.23 -20.38 19.34
C LEU A 269 15.30 -21.50 19.37
N PRO A 270 15.85 -21.86 20.55
CA PRO A 270 16.93 -22.86 20.65
C PRO A 270 16.64 -24.20 19.98
N GLU A 271 15.39 -24.68 20.08
CA GLU A 271 14.92 -25.93 19.50
C GLU A 271 14.95 -25.96 17.97
N ASN A 272 15.00 -24.80 17.32
CA ASN A 272 14.98 -24.69 15.86
C ASN A 272 16.36 -24.59 15.23
N ARG A 273 17.43 -24.50 16.03
CA ARG A 273 18.81 -24.31 15.53
C ARG A 273 19.23 -25.33 14.47
N PHE A 274 18.82 -26.59 14.61
CA PHE A 274 19.15 -27.66 13.66
C PHE A 274 18.37 -27.60 12.34
N LYS A 275 17.30 -26.81 12.28
CA LYS A 275 16.47 -26.64 11.10
C LYS A 275 16.88 -25.43 10.27
N ILE A 276 17.58 -24.46 10.89
CA ILE A 276 18.04 -23.23 10.23
C ILE A 276 18.99 -23.57 9.08
N ASP A 277 18.70 -23.01 7.91
CA ASP A 277 19.67 -22.94 6.82
C ASP A 277 20.56 -21.70 7.05
N TRP A 278 21.73 -21.92 7.62
CA TRP A 278 22.68 -20.86 7.97
C TRP A 278 23.17 -20.05 6.76
N VAL A 279 23.19 -20.66 5.56
CA VAL A 279 23.54 -19.95 4.32
C VAL A 279 22.44 -18.96 3.97
N GLN A 280 21.18 -19.37 4.07
CA GLN A 280 20.06 -18.45 3.82
C GLN A 280 19.92 -17.41 4.94
N LEU A 281 20.18 -17.77 6.20
CA LEU A 281 20.20 -16.83 7.32
C LEU A 281 21.25 -15.73 7.13
N SER A 282 22.41 -16.03 6.53
CA SER A 282 23.41 -15.00 6.22
C SER A 282 23.00 -13.99 5.15
N ASN A 283 21.95 -14.31 4.36
CA ASN A 283 21.31 -13.38 3.44
C ASN A 283 20.09 -12.66 4.05
N ASN A 284 19.72 -13.00 5.30
CA ASN A 284 18.61 -12.38 6.01
C ASN A 284 19.03 -10.99 6.49
N TYR A 285 18.32 -9.96 6.02
CA TYR A 285 18.65 -8.56 6.31
C TYR A 285 18.12 -8.07 7.68
N ASN A 286 17.46 -8.93 8.46
CA ASN A 286 17.08 -8.58 9.83
C ASN A 286 18.33 -8.51 10.74
N PRO A 287 18.55 -7.43 11.51
CA PRO A 287 19.69 -7.30 12.43
C PRO A 287 19.84 -8.44 13.44
N GLU A 288 18.73 -9.05 13.90
CA GLU A 288 18.77 -10.20 14.82
C GLU A 288 19.42 -11.45 14.17
N ALA A 289 19.41 -11.56 12.84
CA ALA A 289 20.05 -12.67 12.13
C ALA A 289 21.58 -12.62 12.29
N GLU A 290 22.18 -11.41 12.26
CA GLU A 290 23.61 -11.23 12.51
C GLU A 290 23.99 -11.63 13.93
N VAL A 291 23.18 -11.23 14.92
CA VAL A 291 23.39 -11.62 16.33
C VAL A 291 23.36 -13.14 16.47
N LEU A 292 22.38 -13.80 15.84
CA LEU A 292 22.26 -15.25 15.86
C LEU A 292 23.46 -15.95 15.19
N LEU A 293 23.95 -15.44 14.05
CA LEU A 293 25.12 -15.97 13.35
C LEU A 293 26.42 -15.89 14.17
N ARG A 294 26.57 -14.85 15.00
CA ARG A 294 27.77 -14.60 15.81
C ARG A 294 27.76 -15.28 17.19
N ALA A 295 26.63 -15.89 17.57
CA ALA A 295 26.51 -16.54 18.88
C ALA A 295 27.53 -17.69 19.01
N PRO A 296 28.33 -17.75 20.10
CA PRO A 296 29.38 -18.76 20.28
C PRO A 296 28.90 -20.20 20.09
N GLU A 297 27.70 -20.50 20.57
CA GLU A 297 27.07 -21.81 20.45
C GLU A 297 26.67 -22.21 19.02
N ASN A 298 26.62 -21.27 18.06
CA ASN A 298 26.39 -21.55 16.63
C ASN A 298 27.69 -21.69 15.84
N ILE A 299 28.80 -21.19 16.36
CA ILE A 299 30.11 -21.24 15.70
C ILE A 299 30.74 -22.64 15.81
N GLN A 300 30.40 -23.41 16.84
CA GLN A 300 31.03 -24.72 17.12
C GLN A 300 30.42 -25.92 16.38
N GLY A 301 29.26 -25.77 15.73
CA GLY A 301 28.55 -26.85 15.03
C GLY A 301 28.21 -26.55 13.56
N THR A 302 28.65 -25.41 13.02
CA THR A 302 28.36 -25.00 11.65
C THR A 302 29.45 -25.52 10.70
N THR A 303 29.08 -26.44 9.79
CA THR A 303 29.84 -26.61 8.55
C THR A 303 29.57 -25.37 7.70
N TRP A 304 30.42 -24.36 7.86
CA TRP A 304 30.53 -23.26 6.92
C TRP A 304 30.83 -23.87 5.55
N ASN A 305 29.85 -23.98 4.67
CA ASN A 305 30.09 -24.45 3.31
C ASN A 305 30.73 -23.28 2.55
N PRO A 306 32.07 -23.20 2.44
CA PRO A 306 32.71 -22.02 1.91
C PRO A 306 32.69 -22.20 0.39
N LYS A 307 31.76 -21.54 -0.29
CA LYS A 307 32.09 -21.01 -1.61
C LYS A 307 32.30 -19.52 -1.45
N PRO A 308 33.52 -19.01 -1.75
CA PRO A 308 33.85 -17.62 -1.55
C PRO A 308 33.11 -16.79 -2.59
N VAL A 309 32.15 -15.98 -2.17
CA VAL A 309 31.62 -14.90 -3.02
C VAL A 309 31.52 -13.61 -2.24
N TRP A 310 32.61 -13.20 -1.57
CA TRP A 310 32.77 -11.80 -1.16
C TRP A 310 34.24 -11.40 -1.23
N ASN A 311 34.75 -11.22 -2.46
CA ASN A 311 35.61 -10.05 -2.65
C ASN A 311 34.65 -8.87 -2.71
N ALA A 312 34.57 -8.19 -1.58
CA ALA A 312 33.87 -6.95 -1.38
C ALA A 312 34.16 -5.97 -2.53
N VAL A 313 33.14 -5.67 -3.33
CA VAL A 313 33.09 -4.40 -4.04
C VAL A 313 32.85 -3.36 -2.96
N LYS A 314 33.92 -2.59 -2.68
CA LYS A 314 33.81 -1.31 -2.00
C LYS A 314 32.63 -0.55 -2.60
N LEU A 315 31.65 -0.24 -1.76
CA LEU A 315 30.70 0.84 -1.99
C LEU A 315 31.51 2.11 -2.21
N ASN A 316 31.54 2.58 -3.46
CA ASN A 316 31.67 3.97 -3.86
C ASN A 316 31.66 4.01 -5.38
N HIS A 317 30.54 4.35 -5.99
CA HIS A 317 30.55 5.05 -7.27
C HIS A 317 29.28 5.89 -7.40
N ASP A 318 29.52 7.18 -7.61
CA ASP A 318 28.58 8.19 -8.09
C ASP A 318 27.73 7.73 -9.29
N PRO A 319 26.59 8.40 -9.56
CA PRO A 319 25.74 8.10 -10.71
C PRO A 319 26.54 8.07 -12.00
N ILE A 320 26.61 6.90 -12.64
CA ILE A 320 27.17 6.75 -13.98
C ILE A 320 26.24 7.43 -14.97
N ASP A 321 26.69 8.56 -15.50
CA ASP A 321 26.12 9.18 -16.69
C ASP A 321 26.26 8.22 -17.88
N LEU A 322 25.12 7.91 -18.51
CA LEU A 322 25.03 7.01 -19.67
C LEU A 322 24.74 7.78 -20.97
N GLN A 323 24.98 9.09 -21.01
CA GLN A 323 24.96 9.81 -22.29
C GLN A 323 26.17 9.39 -23.14
N GLY A 324 25.89 8.60 -24.19
CA GLY A 324 26.80 8.47 -25.35
C GLY A 324 27.35 7.08 -25.69
N LYS A 325 26.97 5.98 -25.03
CA LYS A 325 27.45 4.63 -25.42
C LYS A 325 26.40 3.86 -26.22
N THR A 326 26.64 3.66 -27.51
CA THR A 326 25.88 2.73 -28.38
C THR A 326 26.40 1.31 -28.21
N ALA A 327 25.51 0.34 -28.19
CA ALA A 327 25.78 -1.07 -27.86
C ALA A 327 26.36 -1.88 -29.04
N GLU A 328 27.03 -1.23 -30.00
CA GLU A 328 27.34 -1.82 -31.31
C GLU A 328 28.80 -2.29 -31.45
N GLN A 329 29.64 -2.24 -30.40
CA GLN A 329 31.09 -2.40 -30.56
C GLN A 329 31.78 -3.66 -30.00
N ASP A 330 31.08 -4.66 -29.47
CA ASP A 330 31.75 -5.89 -28.99
C ASP A 330 31.21 -7.15 -29.67
N ASP A 331 31.62 -7.36 -30.93
CA ASP A 331 31.86 -8.70 -31.47
C ASP A 331 33.25 -9.15 -30.97
N ILE A 332 33.37 -10.41 -30.55
CA ILE A 332 34.56 -11.13 -30.02
C ILE A 332 34.55 -11.28 -28.48
N GLY A 333 34.45 -12.54 -28.03
CA GLY A 333 34.09 -12.94 -26.68
C GLY A 333 35.19 -12.94 -25.61
N TYR A 334 34.73 -13.08 -24.36
CA TYR A 334 35.45 -13.38 -23.10
C TYR A 334 36.61 -12.41 -22.77
N VAL A 335 36.64 -11.67 -21.65
CA VAL A 335 36.77 -12.14 -20.26
C VAL A 335 36.47 -10.97 -19.29
N ASN A 336 35.79 -11.28 -18.17
CA ASN A 336 35.66 -10.55 -16.89
C ASN A 336 35.00 -9.15 -16.80
N SER A 337 33.91 -9.16 -16.00
CA SER A 337 33.17 -8.06 -15.37
C SER A 337 32.21 -7.27 -16.28
N LYS A 338 30.91 -7.24 -15.89
CA LYS A 338 29.79 -6.49 -16.50
C LYS A 338 29.25 -7.00 -17.85
N ILE A 339 28.67 -8.20 -17.88
CA ILE A 339 27.93 -8.68 -19.06
C ILE A 339 26.63 -7.86 -19.25
N ARG A 340 26.64 -6.86 -20.13
CA ARG A 340 25.46 -6.11 -20.59
C ARG A 340 24.97 -6.65 -21.95
N GLY A 341 24.38 -7.83 -21.96
CA GLY A 341 23.58 -8.31 -23.10
C GLY A 341 22.13 -7.79 -23.05
N TRP A 342 21.43 -7.77 -24.19
CA TRP A 342 20.02 -7.36 -24.28
C TRP A 342 19.10 -8.12 -23.34
N SER A 343 19.42 -9.39 -23.05
CA SER A 343 18.69 -10.19 -22.06
C SER A 343 18.76 -9.56 -20.67
N ASN A 344 19.94 -9.16 -20.20
CA ASN A 344 20.11 -8.58 -18.86
C ASN A 344 19.60 -7.13 -18.80
N LEU A 345 19.80 -6.37 -19.87
CA LEU A 345 19.26 -5.01 -19.99
C LEU A 345 17.72 -4.98 -19.94
N SER A 346 17.05 -6.09 -20.26
CA SER A 346 15.59 -6.19 -20.22
C SER A 346 15.01 -5.95 -18.82
N LEU A 347 15.77 -6.24 -17.73
CA LEU A 347 15.36 -5.94 -16.35
C LEU A 347 15.58 -4.47 -15.94
N GLU A 348 16.38 -3.69 -16.69
CA GLU A 348 16.82 -2.38 -16.22
C GLU A 348 15.82 -1.26 -16.53
N PRO A 349 15.23 -0.60 -15.52
CA PRO A 349 14.20 0.44 -15.73
C PRO A 349 14.73 1.64 -16.52
N ALA A 350 15.99 2.01 -16.30
CA ALA A 350 16.64 3.13 -16.99
C ALA A 350 16.84 2.86 -18.50
N ALA A 351 16.79 1.60 -18.93
CA ALA A 351 17.02 1.21 -20.32
C ALA A 351 15.73 1.18 -21.17
N ILE A 352 14.56 1.52 -20.63
CA ILE A 352 13.27 1.32 -21.30
C ILE A 352 13.18 1.93 -22.71
N LYS A 353 13.74 3.14 -22.91
CA LYS A 353 13.78 3.78 -24.24
C LYS A 353 14.65 3.02 -25.24
N LEU A 354 15.72 2.39 -24.79
CA LEU A 354 16.62 1.58 -25.61
C LEU A 354 16.00 0.21 -25.92
N LEU A 355 15.32 -0.39 -24.94
CA LEU A 355 14.59 -1.66 -25.10
C LEU A 355 13.46 -1.54 -26.12
N ILE A 356 12.69 -0.44 -26.11
CA ILE A 356 11.64 -0.18 -27.11
C ILE A 356 12.22 -0.15 -28.53
N LYS A 357 13.38 0.50 -28.74
CA LYS A 357 14.04 0.54 -30.05
C LYS A 357 14.53 -0.83 -30.49
N ARG A 358 15.05 -1.64 -29.56
CA ARG A 358 15.52 -2.99 -29.85
C ARG A 358 14.39 -3.95 -30.20
N ILE A 359 13.25 -3.86 -29.50
CA ILE A 359 12.05 -4.67 -29.82
C ILE A 359 11.62 -4.40 -31.25
N ALA A 360 11.48 -3.12 -31.65
CA ALA A 360 11.11 -2.77 -33.02
C ALA A 360 12.10 -3.30 -34.08
N HIS A 361 13.40 -3.30 -33.75
CA HIS A 361 14.42 -3.89 -34.62
C HIS A 361 14.30 -5.43 -34.70
N GLU A 362 14.09 -6.14 -33.59
CA GLU A 362 13.92 -7.61 -33.58
C GLU A 362 12.63 -8.05 -34.28
N GLU A 363 11.55 -7.27 -34.18
CA GLU A 363 10.28 -7.52 -34.89
C GLU A 363 10.40 -7.30 -36.41
N ALA A 364 11.32 -6.44 -36.84
CA ALA A 364 11.58 -6.18 -38.26
C ALA A 364 12.50 -7.25 -38.91
N LEU A 365 13.12 -8.14 -38.13
CA LEU A 365 14.00 -9.17 -38.65
C LEU A 365 13.22 -10.37 -39.21
N PRO A 366 13.67 -10.95 -40.34
CA PRO A 366 13.16 -12.25 -40.79
C PRO A 366 13.34 -13.35 -39.73
N ALA A 367 12.37 -14.24 -39.61
CA ALA A 367 12.31 -15.24 -38.53
C ALA A 367 13.52 -16.20 -38.51
N ASP A 368 14.11 -16.49 -39.67
CA ASP A 368 15.31 -17.31 -39.82
C ASP A 368 16.58 -16.60 -39.32
N ILE A 369 16.64 -15.27 -39.49
CA ILE A 369 17.72 -14.42 -38.97
C ILE A 369 17.58 -14.25 -37.46
N LEU A 370 16.36 -14.00 -36.96
CA LEU A 370 16.09 -13.89 -35.53
C LEU A 370 16.48 -15.19 -34.79
N LYS A 371 16.24 -16.36 -35.38
CA LYS A 371 16.62 -17.66 -34.78
C LYS A 371 18.14 -17.81 -34.60
N LYS A 372 18.96 -17.20 -35.46
CA LYS A 372 20.43 -17.26 -35.40
C LYS A 372 21.04 -16.39 -34.29
N ILE A 373 20.31 -15.39 -33.79
CA ILE A 373 20.80 -14.53 -32.70
C ILE A 373 20.83 -15.33 -31.38
N VAL A 374 21.98 -15.30 -30.71
CA VAL A 374 22.20 -15.97 -29.41
C VAL A 374 21.31 -15.33 -28.34
N ARG A 375 20.73 -16.15 -27.46
CA ARG A 375 19.74 -15.76 -26.45
C ARG A 375 20.14 -14.53 -25.62
N ILE A 376 21.41 -14.36 -25.29
CA ILE A 376 21.91 -13.23 -24.49
C ILE A 376 21.81 -11.88 -25.22
N ASN A 377 21.76 -11.91 -26.56
CA ASN A 377 21.68 -10.75 -27.45
C ASN A 377 20.26 -10.50 -27.97
N LYS A 378 19.25 -11.19 -27.41
CA LYS A 378 17.82 -10.94 -27.67
C LYS A 378 17.18 -10.21 -26.49
N ILE A 379 16.03 -9.58 -26.75
CA ILE A 379 15.12 -9.20 -25.68
C ILE A 379 14.70 -10.45 -24.90
N ASN A 380 14.82 -10.38 -23.58
CA ASN A 380 14.33 -11.42 -22.70
C ASN A 380 12.99 -10.99 -22.12
N TRP A 381 11.92 -11.53 -22.69
CA TRP A 381 10.55 -11.18 -22.31
C TRP A 381 10.22 -11.49 -20.85
N ASN A 382 10.81 -12.54 -20.27
CA ASN A 382 10.65 -12.84 -18.84
C ASN A 382 11.21 -11.71 -17.95
N PHE A 383 12.35 -11.16 -18.38
CA PHE A 383 13.05 -10.09 -17.67
C PHE A 383 12.39 -8.73 -17.92
N LEU A 384 11.94 -8.48 -19.15
CA LEU A 384 11.19 -7.27 -19.49
C LEU A 384 9.86 -7.18 -18.75
N THR A 385 9.17 -8.30 -18.56
CA THR A 385 7.89 -8.34 -17.82
C THR A 385 8.06 -7.96 -16.34
N GLN A 386 9.25 -8.21 -15.77
CA GLN A 386 9.62 -7.81 -14.41
C GLN A 386 10.12 -6.36 -14.32
N ASN A 387 10.32 -5.69 -15.46
CA ASN A 387 10.84 -4.33 -15.49
C ASN A 387 9.74 -3.33 -15.08
N PRO A 388 9.87 -2.61 -13.95
CA PRO A 388 8.83 -1.70 -13.46
C PRO A 388 8.55 -0.53 -14.41
N ALA A 389 9.46 -0.20 -15.32
CA ALA A 389 9.28 0.91 -16.26
C ALA A 389 8.28 0.63 -17.39
N ILE A 390 7.72 -0.59 -17.49
CA ILE A 390 6.69 -0.93 -18.49
C ILE A 390 5.27 -0.49 -18.05
N PHE A 391 5.07 -0.15 -16.77
CA PHE A 391 3.77 0.28 -16.22
C PHE A 391 3.86 1.76 -15.76
N ILE A 392 2.83 2.57 -16.05
CA ILE A 392 2.72 4.01 -15.70
C ILE A 392 1.72 4.23 -14.57
#